data_AF-A0A947ZBG2-F1
#
_entry.id   AF-A0A947ZBG2-F1
#
_cell.length_a   1.000
_cell.length_b   1.000
_cell.length_c   1.000
_cell.angle_alpha   90.00
_cell.angle_beta   90.00
_cell.angle_gamma   90.00
#
_symmetry.space_group_name_H-M   'P 1'
#
loop_
_entity.id
_entity.type
_entity.pdbx_description
1 polymer ?
#
loop_
_entity_poly.entity_id
_entity_poly.type
_entity_poly.pdbx_seq_one_letter_code
_entity_poly.pdbx_strand_id
1 'polypeptide(L)'
;MAHRYKLGKGETCSLLVEEESISPEHAVFIDCGDYLRIEDISKNGTYLVRHSVRRRLTKHVIEPLRNDDVLFFGYMDQAFDVHEIFSQIKAMRLPVGSQRVRCGVHGIIHMENKRCPLCPP
;
A
#
# COMPACT_ATOMS: atom_id res chain seq x y z
N MET A 1 -9.03 -12.07 -5.12
CA MET A 1 -9.47 -10.73 -4.69
C MET A 1 -8.25 -9.83 -4.70
N ALA A 2 -8.30 -8.67 -5.35
CA ALA A 2 -7.19 -7.72 -5.35
C ALA A 2 -7.21 -6.94 -4.02
N HIS A 3 -6.11 -6.97 -3.27
CA HIS A 3 -5.99 -6.25 -2.01
C HIS A 3 -5.61 -4.79 -2.27
N ARG A 4 -6.18 -3.87 -1.50
CA ARG A 4 -5.95 -2.43 -1.61
C ARG A 4 -5.17 -1.94 -0.40
N TYR A 5 -4.07 -1.24 -0.64
CA TYR A 5 -3.20 -0.67 0.38
C TYR A 5 -3.17 0.84 0.17
N LYS A 6 -3.60 1.59 1.19
CA LYS A 6 -3.62 3.06 1.12
C LYS A 6 -2.28 3.62 1.58
N LEU A 7 -1.77 4.60 0.84
CA LEU A 7 -0.66 5.45 1.25
C LEU A 7 -1.20 6.82 1.64
N GLY A 8 -0.75 7.34 2.77
CA GLY A 8 -1.14 8.65 3.26
C GLY A 8 -0.65 8.91 4.68
N LYS A 9 -1.08 10.02 5.26
CA LYS A 9 -0.77 10.36 6.66
C LYS A 9 -1.86 9.99 7.66
N GLY A 10 -2.99 9.49 7.19
CA GLY A 10 -4.08 9.04 8.06
C GLY A 10 -3.76 7.69 8.69
N GLU A 11 -4.12 7.50 9.96
CA GLU A 11 -3.91 6.26 10.73
C GLU A 11 -4.56 5.02 10.10
N THR A 12 -5.54 5.22 9.20
CA THR A 12 -6.20 4.15 8.45
C THR A 12 -5.40 3.67 7.23
N CYS A 13 -4.26 4.31 6.93
CA CYS A 13 -3.40 3.93 5.81
C CYS A 13 -2.49 2.75 6.16
N SER A 14 -2.27 1.89 5.17
CA SER A 14 -1.35 0.75 5.31
C SER A 14 0.12 1.18 5.16
N LEU A 15 0.35 2.23 4.39
CA LEU A 15 1.67 2.83 4.15
C LEU A 15 1.63 4.27 4.67
N LEU A 16 2.27 4.51 5.81
CA LEU A 16 2.26 5.82 6.45
C LEU A 16 3.42 6.69 5.95
N VAL A 17 3.10 7.93 5.57
CA VAL A 17 4.08 8.96 5.21
C VAL A 17 3.71 10.25 5.94
N GLU A 18 4.51 10.61 6.93
CA GLU A 18 4.27 11.76 7.82
C GLU A 18 4.83 13.06 7.23
N GLU A 19 4.16 13.57 6.21
CA GLU A 19 4.59 14.78 5.52
C GLU A 19 3.41 15.74 5.27
N GLU A 20 3.65 17.04 5.38
CA GLU A 20 2.58 18.04 5.31
C GLU A 20 1.88 18.00 3.94
N SER A 21 2.67 17.85 2.87
CA SER A 21 2.20 17.79 1.49
C SER A 21 1.46 16.49 1.16
N ILE A 22 1.49 15.50 2.04
CA ILE A 22 0.78 14.23 1.88
C ILE A 22 -0.66 14.36 2.38
N SER A 23 -1.59 13.75 1.65
CA SER A 23 -3.02 13.78 1.97
C SER A 23 -3.31 12.67 3.00
N PRO A 24 -4.36 12.80 3.83
CA PRO A 24 -4.75 11.73 4.76
C PRO A 24 -4.88 10.37 4.07
N GLU A 25 -5.48 10.37 2.87
CA GLU A 25 -5.42 9.28 1.90
C GLU A 25 -4.90 9.87 0.59
N HIS A 26 -3.69 9.48 0.17
CA HIS A 26 -2.96 10.11 -0.93
C HIS A 26 -2.98 9.25 -2.20
N ALA A 27 -2.64 7.97 -2.08
CA ALA A 27 -2.65 7.03 -3.19
C ALA A 27 -3.15 5.66 -2.74
N VAL A 28 -3.67 4.87 -3.68
CA VAL A 28 -4.09 3.50 -3.42
C VAL A 28 -3.29 2.56 -4.32
N PHE A 29 -2.56 1.65 -3.69
CA PHE A 29 -1.94 0.52 -4.38
C PHE A 29 -2.91 -0.65 -4.45
N ILE A 30 -3.04 -1.23 -5.63
CA ILE A 30 -3.87 -2.39 -5.92
C ILE A 30 -2.94 -3.55 -6.24
N ASP A 31 -2.93 -4.52 -5.35
CA ASP A 31 -2.12 -5.72 -5.50
C ASP A 31 -2.75 -6.70 -6.49
N CYS A 32 -2.05 -6.93 -7.60
CA CYS A 32 -2.44 -7.84 -8.68
C CYS A 32 -1.65 -9.17 -8.65
N GLY A 33 -0.95 -9.47 -7.55
CA GLY A 33 -0.16 -10.70 -7.38
C GLY A 33 1.29 -10.55 -7.86
N ASP A 34 1.47 -10.30 -9.15
CA ASP A 34 2.81 -10.18 -9.77
C ASP A 34 3.27 -8.73 -9.98
N TYR A 35 2.34 -7.79 -9.91
CA TYR A 35 2.60 -6.36 -10.10
C TYR A 35 1.61 -5.52 -9.28
N LEU A 36 1.90 -4.22 -9.19
CA LEU A 36 1.02 -3.23 -8.57
C LEU A 36 0.34 -2.37 -9.63
N ARG A 37 -0.86 -1.92 -9.31
CA ARG A 37 -1.44 -0.73 -9.93
C ARG A 37 -1.56 0.36 -8.88
N ILE A 38 -1.57 1.62 -9.32
CA ILE A 38 -1.75 2.77 -8.44
C ILE A 38 -2.91 3.62 -8.92
N GLU A 39 -3.64 4.19 -7.97
CA GLU A 39 -4.62 5.24 -8.19
C GLU A 39 -4.21 6.46 -7.36
N ASP A 40 -4.03 7.62 -8.01
CA ASP A 40 -3.84 8.90 -7.31
C ASP A 40 -5.20 9.44 -6.86
N ILE A 41 -5.34 9.70 -5.56
CA ILE A 41 -6.53 10.31 -4.96
C ILE A 41 -6.19 11.61 -4.21
N SER A 42 -4.92 12.02 -4.26
CA SER A 42 -4.35 13.09 -3.45
C SER A 42 -4.80 14.49 -3.85
N LYS A 43 -4.49 15.46 -2.98
CA LYS A 43 -4.61 16.89 -3.30
C LYS A 43 -3.40 17.41 -4.11
N ASN A 44 -2.19 17.03 -3.71
CA ASN A 44 -0.94 17.61 -4.24
C ASN A 44 -0.31 16.79 -5.38
N GLY A 45 -0.93 15.66 -5.75
CA GLY A 45 -0.56 14.83 -6.88
C GLY A 45 0.44 13.74 -6.52
N THR A 46 0.35 12.65 -7.28
CA THR A 46 1.36 11.60 -7.36
C THR A 46 2.10 11.72 -8.69
N TYR A 47 3.42 11.53 -8.68
CA TYR A 47 4.25 11.59 -9.88
C TYR A 47 4.95 10.26 -10.10
N LEU A 48 5.02 9.85 -11.36
CA LEU A 48 5.68 8.65 -11.82
C LEU A 48 6.85 9.02 -12.71
N VAL A 49 8.01 8.44 -12.43
CA VAL A 49 9.18 8.48 -13.30
C VAL A 49 9.33 7.12 -13.96
N ARG A 50 9.34 7.12 -15.29
CA ARG A 50 9.61 5.94 -16.12
C ARG A 50 10.56 6.35 -17.24
N HIS A 51 11.64 5.60 -17.43
CA HIS A 51 12.67 5.92 -18.44
C HIS A 51 13.14 7.39 -18.36
N SER A 52 13.44 7.88 -17.15
CA SER A 52 13.87 9.26 -16.89
C SER A 52 12.86 10.38 -17.17
N VAL A 53 11.60 10.04 -17.49
CA VAL A 53 10.53 11.03 -17.70
C VAL A 53 9.62 11.07 -16.47
N ARG A 54 9.59 12.21 -15.77
CA ARG A 54 8.67 12.48 -14.66
C ARG A 54 7.35 13.02 -15.19
N ARG A 55 6.23 12.37 -14.87
CA ARG A 55 4.88 12.87 -15.16
C ARG A 55 3.99 12.80 -13.94
N ARG A 56 3.02 13.71 -13.85
CA ARG A 56 1.95 13.63 -12.87
C ARG A 56 0.93 12.58 -13.31
N LEU A 57 0.48 11.74 -12.39
CA LEU A 57 -0.61 10.81 -12.64
C LEU A 57 -1.94 11.56 -12.75
N THR A 58 -2.84 11.03 -13.57
CA THR A 58 -4.22 11.54 -13.63
C THR A 58 -4.99 11.03 -12.42
N LYS A 59 -5.59 11.95 -11.67
CA LYS A 59 -6.38 11.61 -10.48
C LYS A 59 -7.54 10.67 -10.84
N HIS A 60 -7.78 9.66 -10.00
CA HIS A 60 -8.80 8.61 -10.18
C HIS A 60 -8.62 7.71 -11.42
N VAL A 61 -7.46 7.76 -12.07
CA VAL A 61 -7.11 6.81 -13.15
C VAL A 61 -6.15 5.77 -12.58
N ILE A 62 -6.48 4.50 -12.80
CA ILE A 62 -5.65 3.37 -12.37
C ILE A 62 -4.53 3.18 -13.39
N GLU A 63 -3.29 3.28 -12.92
CA GLU A 63 -2.08 3.13 -13.73
C GLU A 63 -1.32 1.85 -13.33
N PRO A 64 -0.89 1.01 -14.28
CA PRO A 64 -0.01 -0.12 -13.98
C PRO A 64 1.42 0.35 -13.71
N LEU A 65 2.01 -0.19 -12.64
CA LEU A 65 3.38 0.06 -12.25
C LEU A 65 4.31 -1.08 -12.69
N ARG A 66 5.56 -0.72 -12.98
CA ARG A 66 6.69 -1.62 -13.25
C ARG A 66 7.67 -1.56 -12.09
N ASN A 67 8.47 -2.60 -11.90
CA ASN A 67 9.42 -2.66 -10.77
C ASN A 67 10.50 -1.57 -10.83
N ASP A 68 10.86 -1.11 -12.02
CA ASP A 68 11.85 -0.04 -12.29
C ASP A 68 11.24 1.37 -12.28
N ASP A 69 9.93 1.48 -12.04
CA ASP A 69 9.28 2.77 -11.88
C ASP A 69 9.67 3.40 -10.52
N VAL A 70 9.72 4.73 -10.50
CA VAL A 70 9.94 5.51 -9.28
C VAL A 70 8.76 6.45 -9.06
N LEU A 71 8.28 6.53 -7.83
CA LEU A 71 7.17 7.39 -7.44
C LEU A 71 7.65 8.56 -6.57
N PHE A 72 6.94 9.68 -6.70
CA PHE A 72 7.05 10.83 -5.80
C PHE A 72 5.64 11.24 -5.38
N PHE A 73 5.50 11.65 -4.13
CA PHE A 73 4.21 12.00 -3.54
C PHE A 73 4.20 13.44 -3.04
N GLY A 74 3.15 14.18 -3.38
CA GLY A 74 3.02 15.58 -2.99
C GLY A 74 4.19 16.44 -3.47
N TYR A 75 4.80 17.17 -2.55
CA TYR A 75 5.95 18.04 -2.80
C TYR A 75 7.26 17.46 -2.28
N MET A 76 7.27 16.15 -1.96
CA MET A 76 8.48 15.49 -1.50
C MET A 76 9.45 15.27 -2.68
N ASP A 77 10.73 15.51 -2.41
CA ASP A 77 11.83 15.13 -3.31
C ASP A 77 12.34 13.71 -3.03
N GLN A 78 11.81 13.03 -2.02
CA GLN A 78 12.10 11.64 -1.76
C GLN A 78 11.50 10.75 -2.86
N ALA A 79 12.38 9.97 -3.49
CA ALA A 79 12.02 8.93 -4.43
C ALA A 79 11.52 7.68 -3.69
N PHE A 80 10.51 7.02 -4.24
CA PHE A 80 10.00 5.75 -3.76
C PHE A 80 10.08 4.72 -4.88
N ASP A 81 10.99 3.76 -4.76
CA ASP A 81 11.15 2.67 -5.73
C ASP A 81 9.97 1.70 -5.65
N VAL A 82 9.33 1.44 -6.80
CA VAL A 82 8.17 0.54 -6.84
C VAL A 82 8.55 -0.88 -6.41
N HIS A 83 9.78 -1.33 -6.69
CA HIS A 83 10.27 -2.62 -6.24
C HIS A 83 10.26 -2.76 -4.71
N GLU A 84 10.64 -1.71 -3.98
CA GLU A 84 10.63 -1.71 -2.52
C GLU A 84 9.21 -1.68 -1.97
N ILE A 85 8.33 -0.83 -2.53
CA ILE A 85 6.91 -0.78 -2.16
C ILE A 85 6.27 -2.15 -2.37
N PHE A 86 6.55 -2.80 -3.50
CA PHE A 86 6.04 -4.14 -3.79
C PHE A 86 6.52 -5.18 -2.78
N SER A 87 7.78 -5.11 -2.37
CA SER A 87 8.34 -5.99 -1.34
C SER A 87 7.68 -5.76 0.02
N GLN A 88 7.43 -4.52 0.40
CA GLN A 88 6.69 -4.17 1.63
C GLN A 88 5.25 -4.68 1.58
N ILE A 89 4.54 -4.45 0.47
CA ILE A 89 3.17 -4.95 0.28
C ILE A 89 3.13 -6.48 0.33
N LYS A 90 4.09 -7.16 -0.29
CA LYS A 90 4.23 -8.62 -0.20
C LYS A 90 4.41 -9.11 1.22
N ALA A 91 5.19 -8.42 2.05
CA ALA A 91 5.37 -8.77 3.46
C ALA A 91 4.09 -8.55 4.29
N MET A 92 3.25 -7.59 3.90
CA MET A 92 1.92 -7.37 4.50
C MET A 92 0.85 -8.33 3.97
N ARG A 93 1.12 -9.11 2.91
CA ARG A 93 0.18 -10.14 2.47
C ARG A 93 0.02 -11.14 3.59
N LEU A 94 -1.22 -11.33 4.01
CA LEU A 94 -1.52 -12.44 4.88
C LEU A 94 -1.33 -13.75 4.07
N PRO A 95 -0.87 -14.84 4.71
CA PRO A 95 -0.75 -16.14 4.05
C PRO A 95 -2.04 -16.54 3.35
N VAL A 96 -1.95 -17.23 2.21
CA VAL A 96 -3.15 -17.72 1.52
C VAL A 96 -3.91 -18.66 2.46
N GLY A 97 -5.20 -18.38 2.71
CA GLY A 97 -6.02 -19.13 3.67
C GLY A 97 -6.10 -18.54 5.07
N SER A 98 -5.35 -17.47 5.35
CA SER A 98 -5.48 -16.72 6.59
C SER A 98 -6.87 -16.08 6.74
N GLN A 99 -7.49 -16.31 7.90
CA GLN A 99 -8.76 -15.72 8.30
C GLN A 99 -8.53 -14.69 9.41
N ARG A 100 -9.38 -13.67 9.45
CA ARG A 100 -9.53 -12.82 10.63
C ARG A 100 -10.14 -13.66 11.75
N VAL A 101 -9.32 -14.02 12.73
CA VAL A 101 -9.76 -14.64 13.97
C VAL A 101 -9.92 -13.54 15.00
N ARG A 102 -11.13 -13.37 15.53
CA ARG A 102 -11.38 -12.49 16.67
C ARG A 102 -11.22 -13.30 17.95
N CYS A 103 -10.13 -13.08 18.66
CA CYS A 103 -9.88 -13.65 19.97
C CYS A 103 -10.36 -12.69 21.07
N GLY A 104 -11.06 -13.20 22.08
CA GLY A 104 -11.50 -12.39 23.23
C GLY A 104 -10.36 -11.89 24.12
N VAL A 105 -9.18 -12.53 24.03
CA VAL A 105 -8.00 -12.20 24.85
C VAL A 105 -6.99 -11.35 24.08
N HIS A 106 -6.69 -11.71 22.83
CA HIS A 106 -5.61 -11.10 22.04
C HIS A 106 -6.10 -10.18 20.90
N GLY A 107 -7.42 -9.91 20.82
CA GLY A 107 -7.98 -9.05 19.78
C GLY A 107 -8.05 -9.73 18.40
N ILE A 108 -7.79 -8.96 17.33
CA ILE A 108 -7.87 -9.47 15.95
C ILE A 108 -6.50 -10.01 15.55
N ILE A 109 -6.47 -11.29 15.18
CA ILE A 109 -5.28 -12.00 14.71
C ILE A 109 -5.59 -12.65 13.37
N HIS A 110 -4.61 -12.64 12.45
CA HIS A 110 -4.77 -13.16 11.09
C HIS A 110 -4.00 -14.48 10.97
N MET A 111 -4.71 -15.58 10.77
CA MET A 111 -4.11 -16.92 10.88
C MET A 111 -4.79 -17.92 9.97
N GLU A 112 -4.05 -18.95 9.55
CA GLU A 112 -4.57 -20.05 8.72
C GLU A 112 -5.61 -20.92 9.46
N ASN A 113 -5.59 -20.91 10.80
CA ASN A 113 -6.49 -21.69 11.67
C ASN A 113 -7.51 -20.81 12.40
N LYS A 114 -8.72 -21.33 12.65
CA LYS A 114 -9.81 -20.63 13.38
C LYS A 114 -9.59 -20.44 14.89
N ARG A 115 -8.49 -20.93 15.47
CA ARG A 115 -8.19 -20.82 16.91
C ARG A 115 -6.94 -19.98 17.14
N CYS A 116 -6.97 -19.16 18.18
CA CYS A 116 -5.83 -18.39 18.65
C CYS A 116 -4.75 -19.34 19.22
N PRO A 117 -3.52 -19.39 18.66
CA PRO A 117 -2.42 -20.23 19.14
C PRO A 117 -1.69 -19.62 20.35
N LEU A 118 -1.95 -18.34 20.64
CA LEU A 118 -1.41 -17.65 21.82
C LEU A 118 -2.30 -17.85 23.06
N CYS A 119 -3.54 -18.33 22.88
CA CYS A 119 -4.34 -18.74 24.02
C CYS A 119 -3.83 -20.11 24.51
N PRO A 120 -3.72 -20.30 25.84
CA PRO A 120 -3.49 -21.64 26.37
C PRO A 120 -4.60 -22.59 25.89
N PRO A 121 -4.28 -23.87 25.62
CA PRO A 121 -5.24 -24.87 25.12
C PRO A 121 -6.41 -25.09 26.07
#